data_AF-V9ILV9-F1
#
_entry.id   AF-V9ILV9-F1
#
_cell.length_a   1.000
_cell.length_b   1.000
_cell.length_c   1.000
_cell.angle_alpha   90.00
_cell.angle_beta   90.00
_cell.angle_gamma   90.00
#
_symmetry.space_group_name_H-M   'P 1'
#
loop_
_entity.id
_entity.type
_entity.pdbx_description
1 polymer ?
#
loop_
_entity_poly.entity_id
_entity_poly.type
_entity_poly.pdbx_seq_one_letter_code
_entity_poly.pdbx_strand_id
1 'polypeptide(L)'
;MEGGNFQGALNDLHRCLELLQQIEPREPRAIAEIHYQLALAHSLGNEFDASIEEFNKATELLETRIKELEEIKEPPKTDDSFYTVEGEIQELKELLPEIQEKISDMKDFKQEACKLVIEGIKSKVAGGCSNGAGPSGNNDSAPKIQKTC
;
A
#
# COMPACT_ATOMS: atom_id res chain seq x y z
N MET A 1 17.35 -16.06 -8.85
CA MET A 1 16.65 -15.25 -7.83
C MET A 1 15.83 -14.26 -8.62
N GLU A 2 14.62 -14.67 -9.01
CA GLU A 2 13.73 -13.81 -9.80
C GLU A 2 13.06 -12.88 -8.79
N GLY A 3 13.62 -11.67 -8.62
CA GLY A 3 12.91 -10.63 -7.89
C GLY A 3 11.56 -10.44 -8.57
N GLY A 4 10.48 -10.71 -7.84
CA GLY A 4 9.13 -10.74 -8.39
C GLY A 4 8.86 -9.52 -9.25
N ASN A 5 8.60 -9.76 -10.54
CA ASN A 5 8.33 -8.71 -11.51
C ASN A 5 6.89 -8.19 -11.32
N PHE A 6 6.63 -7.50 -10.22
CA PHE A 6 5.30 -6.95 -9.92
C PHE A 6 4.86 -5.97 -11.02
N GLN A 7 5.79 -5.25 -11.65
CA GLN A 7 5.49 -4.37 -12.78
C GLN A 7 4.94 -5.13 -14.00
N GLY A 8 5.48 -6.33 -14.26
CA GLY A 8 4.95 -7.23 -15.29
C GLY A 8 3.52 -7.65 -14.97
N ALA A 9 3.27 -8.06 -13.72
CA ALA A 9 1.93 -8.42 -13.26
C ALA A 9 0.94 -7.25 -13.39
N LEU A 10 1.34 -6.03 -13.02
CA LEU A 10 0.52 -4.83 -13.18
C LEU A 10 0.17 -4.58 -14.65
N ASN A 11 1.12 -4.72 -15.57
CA ASN A 11 0.86 -4.54 -17.00
C ASN A 11 -0.14 -5.57 -17.54
N ASP A 12 0.03 -6.84 -17.17
CA ASP A 12 -0.85 -7.92 -17.61
C ASP A 12 -2.26 -7.75 -17.03
N LEU A 13 -2.38 -7.38 -15.75
CA LEU A 13 -3.66 -7.15 -15.08
C LEU A 13 -4.39 -5.93 -15.65
N HIS A 14 -3.71 -4.83 -15.93
CA HIS A 14 -4.32 -3.68 -16.61
C HIS A 14 -4.81 -4.05 -18.00
N ARG A 15 -4.04 -4.87 -18.74
CA ARG A 15 -4.47 -5.33 -20.06
C ARG A 15 -5.69 -6.25 -19.97
N CYS A 16 -5.74 -7.14 -18.98
CA CYS A 16 -6.92 -7.94 -18.68
C CYS A 16 -8.13 -7.06 -18.35
N LEU A 17 -7.95 -6.03 -17.52
CA LEU A 17 -9.01 -5.08 -17.17
C LEU A 17 -9.57 -4.37 -18.41
N GLU A 18 -8.70 -3.87 -19.29
CA GLU A 18 -9.09 -3.23 -20.55
C GLU A 18 -9.92 -4.17 -21.44
N LEU A 19 -9.53 -5.44 -21.52
CA LEU A 19 -10.24 -6.44 -22.32
C LEU A 19 -11.60 -6.79 -21.70
N LEU A 20 -11.67 -7.02 -20.39
CA LEU A 20 -12.92 -7.29 -19.69
C LEU A 20 -13.92 -6.13 -19.83
N GLN A 21 -13.42 -4.89 -19.79
CA GLN A 21 -14.25 -3.70 -19.97
C GLN A 21 -14.85 -3.56 -21.38
N GLN A 22 -14.31 -4.27 -22.38
CA GLN A 22 -14.81 -4.30 -23.76
C GLN A 22 -15.79 -5.45 -24.03
N ILE A 23 -15.89 -6.44 -23.12
CA ILE A 23 -16.78 -7.59 -23.27
C ILE A 23 -18.14 -7.23 -22.65
N GLU A 24 -19.21 -7.50 -23.39
CA GLU A 24 -20.59 -7.36 -22.93
C GLU A 24 -21.29 -8.74 -22.89
N PRO A 25 -22.04 -9.06 -21.83
CA PRO A 25 -22.32 -8.21 -20.68
C PRO A 25 -21.12 -8.11 -19.73
N ARG A 26 -20.91 -6.91 -19.17
CA ARG A 26 -19.88 -6.69 -18.16
C ARG A 26 -20.15 -7.54 -16.91
N GLU A 27 -19.18 -8.35 -16.51
CA GLU A 27 -19.26 -9.14 -15.28
C GLU A 27 -18.58 -8.38 -14.12
N PRO A 28 -19.34 -7.82 -13.15
CA PRO A 28 -18.77 -6.98 -12.10
C PRO A 28 -17.84 -7.75 -11.15
N ARG A 29 -18.10 -9.05 -10.91
CA ARG A 29 -17.26 -9.91 -10.06
C ARG A 29 -15.87 -10.10 -10.66
N ALA A 30 -15.79 -10.42 -11.96
CA ALA A 30 -14.52 -10.52 -12.67
C ALA A 30 -13.71 -9.21 -12.63
N ILE A 31 -14.36 -8.05 -12.79
CA ILE A 31 -13.67 -6.76 -12.72
C ILE A 31 -13.17 -6.47 -11.29
N ALA A 32 -13.99 -6.75 -10.27
CA ALA A 32 -13.59 -6.59 -8.88
C ALA A 32 -12.38 -7.48 -8.52
N GLU A 33 -12.35 -8.71 -9.04
CA GLU A 33 -11.21 -9.62 -8.87
C GLU A 33 -9.93 -9.04 -9.46
N ILE A 34 -9.98 -8.46 -10.66
CA ILE A 34 -8.79 -7.81 -11.26
C ILE A 34 -8.30 -6.64 -10.41
N HIS A 35 -9.19 -5.79 -9.88
CA HIS A 35 -8.81 -4.72 -8.96
C HIS A 35 -8.17 -5.28 -7.67
N TYR A 36 -8.70 -6.37 -7.13
CA TYR A 36 -8.09 -7.04 -5.98
C TYR A 36 -6.67 -7.57 -6.29
N GLN A 37 -6.45 -8.17 -7.46
CA GLN A 37 -5.13 -8.64 -7.88
C GLN A 37 -4.15 -7.48 -8.14
N LEU A 38 -4.63 -6.36 -8.71
CA LEU A 38 -3.83 -5.14 -8.87
C LEU A 38 -3.38 -4.59 -7.51
N ALA A 39 -4.27 -4.58 -6.52
CA ALA A 39 -3.94 -4.15 -5.17
C ALA A 39 -2.84 -5.02 -4.54
N LEU A 40 -2.91 -6.34 -4.73
CA LEU A 40 -1.85 -7.26 -4.29
C LEU A 40 -0.53 -7.00 -5.01
N ALA A 41 -0.54 -6.79 -6.32
CA ALA A 41 0.66 -6.47 -7.09
C ALA A 41 1.32 -5.16 -6.62
N HIS A 42 0.54 -4.10 -6.36
CA HIS A 42 1.02 -2.85 -5.78
C HIS A 42 1.61 -3.05 -4.37
N SER A 43 1.00 -3.90 -3.54
CA SER A 43 1.53 -4.20 -2.20
C SER A 43 2.92 -4.85 -2.25
N LEU A 44 3.18 -5.71 -3.24
CA LEU A 44 4.51 -6.31 -3.46
C LEU A 44 5.58 -5.27 -3.83
N GLY A 45 5.16 -4.18 -4.48
CA GLY A 45 5.99 -3.01 -4.80
C GLY A 45 6.14 -2.00 -3.66
N ASN A 46 5.51 -2.22 -2.50
CA ASN A 46 5.33 -1.23 -1.43
C ASN A 46 4.63 0.06 -1.91
N GLU A 47 3.81 -0.03 -2.96
CA GLU A 47 3.02 1.09 -3.49
C GLU A 47 1.71 1.19 -2.71
N PHE A 48 1.81 1.50 -1.41
CA PHE A 48 0.69 1.40 -0.47
C PHE A 48 -0.53 2.21 -0.88
N ASP A 49 -0.34 3.43 -1.39
CA ASP A 49 -1.46 4.28 -1.82
C ASP A 49 -2.21 3.69 -3.02
N ALA A 50 -1.48 3.19 -4.01
CA ALA A 50 -2.08 2.53 -5.18
C ALA A 50 -2.77 1.22 -4.77
N SER A 51 -2.16 0.44 -3.87
CA SER A 51 -2.77 -0.78 -3.33
C SER A 51 -4.11 -0.49 -2.63
N ILE A 52 -4.16 0.54 -1.78
CA ILE A 52 -5.38 0.97 -1.10
C ILE A 52 -6.44 1.43 -2.10
N GLU A 53 -6.07 2.21 -3.12
CA GLU A 53 -7.00 2.66 -4.17
C GLU A 53 -7.66 1.48 -4.89
N GLU A 54 -6.86 0.48 -5.29
CA GLU A 54 -7.35 -0.70 -6.01
C GLU A 54 -8.23 -1.59 -5.11
N PHE A 55 -7.89 -1.77 -3.82
CA PHE A 55 -8.79 -2.47 -2.89
C PHE A 55 -10.12 -1.74 -2.68
N ASN A 56 -10.13 -0.40 -2.66
CA ASN A 56 -11.37 0.38 -2.57
C ASN A 56 -12.23 0.21 -3.83
N LYS A 57 -11.63 0.22 -5.03
CA LYS A 57 -12.36 -0.05 -6.28
C LYS A 57 -12.98 -1.45 -6.29
N ALA A 58 -12.25 -2.46 -5.83
CA ALA A 58 -12.78 -3.82 -5.67
C ALA A 58 -13.97 -3.82 -4.70
N THR A 59 -13.83 -3.17 -3.53
CA THR A 59 -14.90 -3.03 -2.52
C THR A 59 -16.16 -2.40 -3.12
N GLU A 60 -16.04 -1.27 -3.82
CA GLU A 60 -17.17 -0.55 -4.42
C GLU A 60 -17.93 -1.41 -5.45
N LEU A 61 -17.20 -2.17 -6.28
CA LEU A 61 -17.80 -3.06 -7.26
C LEU A 61 -18.54 -4.23 -6.60
N LEU A 62 -17.98 -4.82 -5.55
CA LEU A 62 -18.64 -5.89 -4.79
C LEU A 62 -19.88 -5.40 -4.06
N GLU A 63 -19.82 -4.22 -3.43
CA GLU A 63 -20.99 -3.60 -2.78
C GLU A 63 -22.08 -3.26 -3.79
N THR A 64 -21.71 -2.78 -4.97
CA THR A 64 -22.66 -2.51 -6.06
C THR A 64 -23.32 -3.80 -6.52
N ARG A 65 -22.54 -4.87 -6.71
CA ARG A 65 -23.05 -6.18 -7.09
C ARG A 65 -24.00 -6.76 -6.04
N ILE A 66 -23.68 -6.64 -4.75
CA ILE A 66 -24.59 -7.04 -3.66
C ILE A 66 -25.93 -6.31 -3.78
N LYS A 67 -25.92 -4.99 -3.99
CA LYS A 67 -27.16 -4.20 -4.14
C LYS A 67 -27.96 -4.65 -5.35
N GLU A 68 -27.30 -4.84 -6.50
CA GLU A 68 -27.95 -5.35 -7.71
C GLU A 68 -28.63 -6.70 -7.44
N LEU A 69 -27.93 -7.63 -6.81
CA LEU A 69 -28.45 -8.96 -6.45
C LEU A 69 -29.62 -8.90 -5.48
N GLU A 70 -29.57 -8.01 -4.48
CA GLU A 70 -30.66 -7.80 -3.51
C GLU A 70 -31.93 -7.22 -4.18
N GLU A 71 -31.80 -6.55 -5.32
CA GLU A 71 -32.92 -5.99 -6.10
C GLU A 71 -33.50 -6.98 -7.14
N ILE A 72 -32.83 -8.12 -7.38
CA ILE A 72 -33.29 -9.13 -8.32
C ILE A 72 -34.61 -9.77 -7.83
N LYS A 73 -35.67 -9.65 -8.64
CA LYS A 73 -36.98 -10.24 -8.36
C LYS A 73 -37.15 -11.66 -8.92
N GLU A 74 -36.41 -11.99 -9.97
CA GLU A 74 -36.42 -13.31 -10.61
C GLU A 74 -34.98 -13.81 -10.70
N PRO A 75 -34.68 -15.03 -10.18
CA PRO A 75 -33.31 -15.52 -10.15
C PRO A 75 -32.71 -15.57 -11.57
N PRO A 76 -31.45 -15.15 -11.73
CA PRO A 76 -30.80 -15.14 -13.04
C PRO A 76 -30.71 -16.57 -13.59
N LYS A 77 -30.90 -16.70 -14.91
CA LYS A 77 -30.68 -17.97 -15.60
C LYS A 77 -29.18 -18.20 -15.68
N THR A 78 -28.71 -19.15 -14.88
CA THR A 78 -27.33 -19.61 -14.84
C THR A 78 -27.28 -21.07 -15.25
N ASP A 79 -26.21 -21.46 -15.93
CA ASP A 79 -25.92 -22.86 -16.25
C ASP A 79 -25.35 -23.62 -15.03
N ASP A 80 -24.98 -22.90 -13.96
CA ASP A 80 -24.53 -23.49 -12.71
C ASP A 80 -25.71 -23.88 -11.83
N SER A 81 -25.89 -25.19 -11.64
CA SER A 81 -26.98 -25.76 -10.83
C SER A 81 -26.82 -25.51 -9.32
N PHE A 82 -25.64 -25.12 -8.84
CA PHE A 82 -25.37 -24.84 -7.43
C PHE A 82 -25.42 -23.35 -7.08
N TYR A 83 -25.43 -22.49 -8.10
CA TYR A 83 -25.51 -21.05 -7.88
C TYR A 83 -26.85 -20.66 -7.25
N THR A 84 -26.77 -19.79 -6.25
CA THR A 84 -27.92 -19.10 -5.67
C THR A 84 -27.57 -17.63 -5.48
N VAL A 85 -28.57 -16.75 -5.64
CA VAL A 85 -28.38 -15.30 -5.43
C VAL A 85 -27.98 -15.04 -3.99
N GLU A 86 -28.62 -15.73 -3.04
CA GLU A 86 -28.32 -15.64 -1.62
C GLU A 86 -26.90 -16.12 -1.30
N GLY A 87 -26.44 -17.19 -1.96
CA GLY A 87 -25.08 -17.69 -1.84
C GLY A 87 -24.03 -16.70 -2.34
N GLU A 88 -24.25 -16.11 -3.54
CA GLU A 88 -23.34 -15.08 -4.07
C GLU A 88 -23.30 -13.88 -3.10
N ILE A 89 -24.45 -13.38 -2.64
CA ILE A 89 -24.49 -12.27 -1.66
C ILE A 89 -23.71 -12.62 -0.39
N GLN A 90 -23.85 -13.84 0.13
CA GLN A 90 -23.16 -14.28 1.33
C GLN A 90 -21.64 -14.31 1.13
N GLU A 91 -21.16 -14.96 0.05
CA GLU A 91 -19.74 -15.00 -0.31
C GLU A 91 -19.15 -13.59 -0.42
N LEU A 92 -19.86 -12.67 -1.09
CA LEU A 92 -19.39 -11.30 -1.26
C LEU A 92 -19.34 -10.54 0.08
N LYS A 93 -20.33 -10.73 0.96
CA LYS A 93 -20.34 -10.13 2.30
C LYS A 93 -19.23 -10.68 3.20
N GLU A 94 -18.84 -11.93 3.02
CA GLU A 94 -17.71 -12.55 3.74
C GLU A 94 -16.35 -12.04 3.22
N LEU A 95 -16.24 -11.73 1.93
CA LEU A 95 -15.00 -11.21 1.34
C LEU A 95 -14.71 -9.74 1.71
N LEU A 96 -15.74 -8.90 1.85
CA LEU A 96 -15.59 -7.48 2.20
C LEU A 96 -14.71 -7.22 3.45
N PRO A 97 -14.91 -7.89 4.61
CA PRO A 97 -14.05 -7.69 5.77
C PRO A 97 -12.59 -8.11 5.53
N GLU A 98 -12.34 -9.13 4.71
CA GLU A 98 -10.97 -9.52 4.34
C GLU A 98 -10.26 -8.42 3.53
N ILE A 99 -10.99 -7.76 2.62
CA ILE A 99 -10.45 -6.62 1.85
C ILE A 99 -10.21 -5.42 2.78
N GLN A 100 -11.10 -5.17 3.74
CA GLN A 100 -10.93 -4.08 4.71
C GLN A 100 -9.72 -4.31 5.64
N GLU A 101 -9.47 -5.55 6.06
CA GLU A 101 -8.26 -5.91 6.81
C GLU A 101 -7.00 -5.59 6.00
N LYS A 102 -6.94 -5.96 4.72
CA LYS A 102 -5.81 -5.64 3.83
C LYS A 102 -5.60 -4.14 3.68
N ILE A 103 -6.67 -3.36 3.57
CA ILE A 103 -6.58 -1.89 3.54
C ILE A 103 -5.97 -1.36 4.85
N SER A 104 -6.37 -1.92 5.99
CA SER A 104 -5.81 -1.55 7.30
C SER A 104 -4.32 -1.85 7.36
N ASP A 105 -3.91 -3.05 6.95
CA ASP A 105 -2.51 -3.46 6.90
C ASP A 105 -1.68 -2.50 6.02
N MET A 106 -2.19 -2.12 4.86
CA MET A 106 -1.48 -1.20 3.96
C MET A 106 -1.31 0.20 4.60
N LYS A 107 -2.30 0.69 5.35
CA LYS A 107 -2.20 1.97 6.07
C LYS A 107 -1.14 1.90 7.17
N ASP A 108 -1.10 0.78 7.90
CA ASP A 108 -0.12 0.58 8.97
C ASP A 108 1.30 0.46 8.41
N PHE A 109 1.50 -0.31 7.32
CA PHE A 109 2.79 -0.39 6.64
C PHE A 109 3.26 0.96 6.11
N LYS A 110 2.35 1.74 5.51
CA LYS A 110 2.64 3.11 5.07
C LYS A 110 3.09 3.99 6.24
N GLN A 111 2.39 3.93 7.36
CA GLN A 111 2.71 4.72 8.54
C GLN A 111 4.08 4.35 9.12
N GLU A 112 4.39 3.06 9.22
CA GLU A 112 5.68 2.59 9.73
C GLU A 112 6.83 2.96 8.79
N ALA A 113 6.64 2.80 7.47
CA ALA A 113 7.63 3.23 6.48
C ALA A 113 7.94 4.74 6.57
N CYS A 114 6.89 5.57 6.71
CA CYS A 114 7.05 7.02 6.90
C CYS A 114 7.82 7.35 8.18
N LYS A 115 7.51 6.66 9.29
CA LYS A 115 8.18 6.87 10.58
C LYS A 115 9.68 6.57 10.49
N LEU A 116 10.05 5.44 9.88
CA LEU A 116 11.46 5.06 9.67
C LEU A 116 12.23 6.09 8.84
N VAL A 117 11.61 6.65 7.80
CA VAL A 117 12.21 7.71 6.98
C VAL A 117 12.47 8.97 7.82
N ILE A 118 11.49 9.42 8.62
CA ILE A 118 11.60 10.61 9.46
C ILE A 118 12.70 10.43 10.51
N GLU A 119 12.75 9.29 11.20
CA GLU A 119 13.78 8.99 12.20
C GLU A 119 15.17 8.94 11.58
N GLY A 120 15.30 8.34 10.38
CA GLY A 120 16.56 8.31 9.62
C GLY A 120 17.07 9.71 9.24
N ILE A 121 16.18 10.62 8.85
CA ILE A 121 16.53 12.01 8.54
C ILE A 121 16.96 12.75 9.81
N LYS A 122 16.22 12.60 10.93
CA LYS A 122 16.52 13.24 12.20
C LYS A 122 17.91 12.87 12.72
N SER A 123 18.29 11.60 12.62
CA SER A 123 19.63 11.13 13.01
C SER A 123 20.75 11.70 12.14
N LYS A 124 20.53 11.84 10.82
CA LYS A 124 21.52 12.45 9.90
C LYS A 124 21.71 13.95 10.14
N VAL A 125 20.63 14.67 10.43
CA VAL A 125 20.68 16.12 10.74
C VAL A 125 21.38 16.39 12.07
N ALA A 126 21.15 15.56 13.10
CA ALA A 126 21.80 15.72 14.39
C ALA A 126 23.32 15.40 14.37
N GLY A 127 23.78 14.55 13.44
CA GLY A 127 25.19 14.19 13.29
C GLY A 127 26.03 15.15 12.43
N GLY A 128 25.41 16.11 11.73
CA GLY A 128 26.07 16.99 10.74
C GLY A 128 26.80 18.22 11.31
N CYS A 129 26.76 18.46 12.61
CA CYS A 129 27.29 19.69 13.22
C CYS A 129 28.41 19.38 14.24
N SER A 130 29.52 18.79 13.78
CA SER A 130 30.78 18.80 14.55
C SER A 130 31.86 19.47 13.73
N ASN A 131 31.77 20.80 13.63
CA ASN A 131 32.94 21.61 13.26
C ASN A 131 33.92 21.52 14.43
N GLY A 132 34.88 20.60 14.32
CA GLY A 132 35.98 20.45 15.25
C GLY A 132 36.85 21.71 15.26
N ALA A 133 36.60 22.61 16.20
CA ALA A 133 37.59 23.59 16.63
C ALA A 133 38.54 22.91 17.62
N GLY A 134 39.77 22.63 17.16
CA GLY A 134 40.81 21.96 17.94
C GLY A 134 41.28 22.76 19.17
N PRO A 135 41.95 22.11 20.14
CA PRO A 135 42.31 22.74 21.41
C PRO A 135 43.54 23.63 21.21
N SER A 136 43.40 24.94 21.43
CA SER A 136 44.56 25.79 21.67
C SER A 136 44.91 25.73 23.15
N GLY A 137 45.87 24.88 23.48
CA GLY A 137 46.50 24.85 24.79
C GLY A 137 47.35 26.10 24.97
N ASN A 138 46.98 26.94 25.94
CA ASN A 138 47.81 28.05 26.37
C ASN A 138 48.61 27.63 27.61
N ASN A 139 49.92 27.46 27.40
CA ASN A 139 50.91 27.41 28.46
C ASN A 139 50.94 28.76 29.19
N ASP A 140 50.46 28.80 30.43
CA ASP A 140 50.70 29.94 31.33
C ASP A 140 51.96 29.66 32.16
N SER A 141 53.09 30.15 31.68
CA SER A 141 54.28 30.37 32.49
C SER A 141 54.27 31.83 32.93
N ALA A 142 53.86 32.08 34.18
CA ALA A 142 53.90 33.40 34.77
C ALA A 142 55.30 33.74 35.36
N PRO A 143 55.72 35.02 35.33
CA PRO A 143 57.11 35.44 35.49
C PRO A 143 57.42 35.96 36.90
N LYS A 144 58.70 35.91 37.31
CA LYS A 144 59.23 36.85 38.32
C LYS A 144 60.52 37.50 37.82
N ILE A 145 60.36 38.78 37.53
CA ILE A 145 61.39 39.78 37.24
C ILE A 145 62.09 40.15 38.55
N GLN A 146 63.42 40.32 38.53
CA GLN A 146 64.10 41.55 39.02
C GLN A 146 65.62 41.52 38.75
N LYS A 147 66.04 42.40 37.81
CA LYS A 147 67.33 43.12 37.70
C LYS A 147 67.60 43.89 39.01
N THR A 148 68.77 44.36 39.45
CA THR A 148 70.10 44.76 38.92
C THR A 148 70.89 45.16 40.20
N CYS A 149 72.17 44.86 40.40
CA CYS A 149 73.38 45.55 39.95
C CYS A 149 74.56 44.79 40.57
#